data_AF-A0A4V2MNV5-F1
#
_entry.id   AF-A0A4V2MNV5-F1
#
_cell.length_a   1.000
_cell.length_b   1.000
_cell.length_c   1.000
_cell.angle_alpha   90.00
_cell.angle_beta   90.00
_cell.angle_gamma   90.00
#
_symmetry.space_group_name_H-M   'P 1'
#
loop_
_entity.id
_entity.type
_entity.pdbx_description
1 polymer ?
#
loop_
_entity_poly.entity_id
_entity_poly.type
_entity_poly.pdbx_seq_one_letter_code
_entity_poly.pdbx_strand_id
1 'polypeptide(L)' 'MSTVEKNQPRVSGVETLQLEMDHEIIGGLDAYAATLRDTPSRPETVRRIVRDWLRAHGHMRPAGSRGGTRPEDLNSANDD' A
#
# COMPACT_ATOMS: atom_id res chain seq x y z
N MET A 1 -11.90 -27.11 -23.88
CA MET A 1 -11.81 -25.65 -23.76
C MET A 1 -11.27 -25.35 -22.38
N SER A 2 -10.01 -24.89 -22.31
CA SER A 2 -9.26 -24.75 -21.05
C SER A 2 -9.54 -23.38 -20.43
N THR A 3 -10.03 -23.39 -19.19
CA THR A 3 -10.22 -22.21 -18.36
C THR A 3 -8.89 -21.50 -18.14
N VAL A 4 -8.76 -20.28 -18.66
CA VAL A 4 -7.67 -19.37 -18.33
C VAL A 4 -7.92 -18.83 -16.93
N GLU A 5 -7.33 -19.48 -15.93
CA GLU A 5 -7.29 -18.99 -14.56
C GLU A 5 -6.42 -17.74 -14.54
N LYS A 6 -7.06 -16.56 -14.54
CA LYS A 6 -6.39 -15.26 -14.34
C LYS A 6 -5.72 -15.30 -12.96
N ASN A 7 -4.43 -15.64 -12.94
CA ASN A 7 -3.55 -15.56 -11.79
C ASN A 7 -3.40 -14.10 -11.34
N GLN A 8 -4.41 -13.57 -10.65
CA GLN A 8 -4.27 -12.34 -9.89
C GLN A 8 -3.30 -12.64 -8.74
N PRO A 9 -2.15 -11.97 -8.64
CA PRO A 9 -1.30 -12.14 -7.47
C PRO A 9 -2.09 -11.65 -6.27
N ARG A 10 -2.54 -12.59 -5.43
CA ARG A 10 -2.97 -12.29 -4.07
C ARG A 10 -1.73 -11.82 -3.34
N VAL A 11 -1.45 -10.52 -3.37
CA VAL A 11 -0.48 -9.90 -2.45
C VAL A 11 -1.07 -9.87 -1.04
N SER A 12 -1.28 -11.06 -0.48
CA SER A 12 -1.56 -11.26 0.93
C SER A 12 -0.27 -11.83 1.53
N GLY A 13 0.66 -10.92 1.85
CA GLY A 13 1.93 -11.25 2.45
C GLY A 13 2.58 -10.02 3.05
N VAL A 14 3.32 -10.21 4.13
CA VAL A 14 4.26 -9.19 4.63
C VAL A 14 5.53 -9.36 3.81
N GLU A 15 5.88 -8.38 2.99
CA GLU A 15 7.12 -8.40 2.21
C GLU A 15 8.17 -7.51 2.88
N THR A 16 9.43 -7.95 2.88
CA THR A 16 10.54 -7.24 3.51
C THR A 16 11.21 -6.35 2.47
N LEU A 17 11.20 -5.04 2.71
CA LEU A 17 11.93 -4.06 1.92
C LEU A 17 13.23 -3.70 2.65
N GLN A 18 14.38 -3.83 1.98
CA GLN A 18 15.65 -3.25 2.45
C GLN A 18 15.82 -1.88 1.79
N LEU A 19 16.07 -0.85 2.61
CA LEU A 19 16.22 0.52 2.15
C LEU A 19 17.39 1.17 2.87
N GLU A 20 18.29 1.79 2.10
CA GLU A 20 19.32 2.66 2.61
C GLU A 20 18.76 4.07 2.74
N MET A 21 18.94 4.68 3.91
CA MET A 21 18.46 6.03 4.22
C MET A 21 19.62 6.85 4.79
N ASP A 22 19.58 8.16 4.56
CA ASP A 22 20.54 9.06 5.19
C ASP A 22 20.38 9.05 6.72
N HIS A 23 21.49 9.27 7.42
CA HIS A 23 21.53 9.33 8.88
C HIS A 23 20.61 10.44 9.43
N GLU A 24 20.48 11.57 8.72
CA GLU A 24 19.57 12.65 9.13
C GLU A 24 18.10 12.19 9.12
N ILE A 25 17.72 11.36 8.15
CA ILE A 25 16.37 10.82 8.01
C ILE A 25 16.11 9.80 9.12
N ILE A 26 17.10 8.96 9.44
CA ILE A 26 17.00 8.03 10.58
C ILE A 26 16.80 8.79 11.90
N GLY A 27 17.53 9.90 12.11
CA GLY A 27 17.36 10.76 13.27
C GLY A 27 15.95 11.38 13.34
N GLY A 28 15.45 11.90 12.22
CA GLY A 28 14.09 12.45 12.13
C GLY A 28 13.01 11.39 12.38
N LEU A 29 13.21 10.17 11.89
CA LEU A 29 12.30 9.04 12.12
C LEU A 29 12.23 8.65 13.59
N ASP A 30 13.38 8.62 14.27
CA ASP A 30 13.49 8.29 15.70
C ASP A 30 12.79 9.36 16.56
N ALA A 31 13.04 10.64 16.27
CA ALA A 31 12.36 11.75 16.93
C ALA A 31 10.85 11.70 16.74
N TYR A 32 10.37 11.42 15.51
CA TYR A 32 8.94 11.28 15.25
C TYR A 32 8.35 10.06 15.96
N ALA A 33 9.04 8.92 15.98
CA ALA A 33 8.61 7.74 16.73
C ALA A 33 8.46 8.03 18.23
N ALA A 34 9.33 8.84 18.81
CA ALA A 34 9.25 9.27 20.21
C ALA A 34 8.04 10.16 20.52
N THR A 35 7.49 10.88 19.54
CA THR A 35 6.25 11.67 19.73
C THR A 35 4.98 10.83 19.73
N LEU A 36 5.05 9.59 19.23
CA LEU A 36 3.90 8.70 19.16
C LEU A 36 3.72 7.97 20.49
N ARG A 37 2.52 8.02 21.04
CA ARG A 37 2.16 7.45 22.36
C ARG A 37 2.50 5.96 22.52
N ASP A 38 2.54 5.23 21.40
CA ASP A 38 2.77 3.79 21.33
C ASP A 38 4.25 3.42 21.11
N THR A 39 5.13 4.42 20.95
CA THR A 39 6.57 4.24 20.65
C THR A 39 6.82 3.15 19.60
N PRO A 40 6.25 3.29 18.39
CA PRO A 40 6.31 2.25 17.38
C PRO A 40 7.76 1.99 16.93
N SER A 41 8.06 0.73 16.63
CA SER A 41 9.33 0.36 16.01
C SER A 41 9.56 1.16 14.73
N ARG A 42 10.81 1.50 14.43
CA ARG A 42 11.22 2.18 13.17
C ARG A 42 10.49 1.68 11.91
N PRO A 43 10.40 0.36 11.61
CA PRO A 43 9.66 -0.11 10.45
C PRO A 43 8.17 0.23 10.47
N GLU A 44 7.53 0.23 11.65
CA GLU A 44 6.12 0.58 11.80
C GLU A 44 5.92 2.09 11.61
N THR A 45 6.82 2.91 12.12
CA THR A 45 6.83 4.36 11.90
C THR A 45 6.92 4.69 10.40
N VAL A 46 7.85 4.05 9.68
CA VAL A 46 7.97 4.20 8.22
C VAL A 46 6.70 3.77 7.52
N ARG A 47 6.12 2.62 7.89
CA ARG A 47 4.85 2.15 7.31
C ARG A 47 3.72 3.16 7.50
N ARG A 48 3.62 3.81 8.65
CA ARG A 48 2.60 4.83 8.92
C ARG A 48 2.81 6.06 8.04
N ILE A 49 4.05 6.58 7.96
CA ILE A 49 4.39 7.74 7.13
C ILE A 49 4.10 7.45 5.65
N VAL A 50 4.58 6.32 5.14
CA VAL A 50 4.39 5.92 3.75
C VAL A 50 2.91 5.72 3.43
N ARG A 51 2.16 5.06 4.33
CA ARG A 51 0.71 4.88 4.17
C ARG A 51 -0.03 6.21 4.12
N ASP A 52 0.30 7.14 5.02
CA ASP A 52 -0.32 8.45 5.07
C ASP A 52 -0.04 9.24 3.79
N TRP A 53 1.23 9.29 3.37
CA TRP A 53 1.66 9.96 2.14
C TRP A 53 0.99 9.38 0.89
N LEU A 54 0.98 8.06 0.75
CA LEU A 54 0.35 7.39 -0.40
C LEU A 54 -1.16 7.63 -0.44
N ARG A 55 -1.81 7.72 0.71
CA ARG A 55 -3.24 8.05 0.80
C ARG A 55 -3.49 9.50 0.41
N ALA A 56 -2.68 10.44 0.91
CA ALA A 56 -2.79 11.86 0.60
C ALA A 56 -2.61 12.15 -0.91
N HIS A 57 -1.79 11.36 -1.59
CA HIS A 57 -1.51 11.51 -3.03
C HIS A 57 -2.39 10.61 -3.92
N GLY A 58 -3.37 9.90 -3.35
CA GLY A 58 -4.29 9.05 -4.12
C GLY A 58 -3.69 7.77 -4.68
N HIS A 59 -2.44 7.44 -4.34
CA HIS A 59 -1.77 6.19 -4.73
C HIS A 59 -2.27 4.98 -3.93
N MET A 60 -2.96 5.20 -2.81
CA MET A 60 -3.59 4.15 -2.01
C MET A 60 -5.10 4.33 -2.01
N ARG A 61 -5.81 3.37 -2.61
CA ARG A 61 -7.28 3.30 -2.50
C ARG A 61 -7.64 2.98 -1.04
N PRO A 62 -8.62 3.67 -0.41
CA PRO A 62 -8.97 3.40 0.98
C PRO A 62 -9.33 1.93 1.14
N ALA A 63 -8.84 1.30 2.21
CA ALA A 63 -9.00 -0.13 2.50
C ALA A 63 -10.47 -0.61 2.59
N GLY A 64 -11.44 0.30 2.49
CA GLY A 64 -12.88 0.02 2.38
C GLY A 64 -13.45 -0.02 0.97
N SER A 65 -12.71 0.35 -0.09
CA SER A 65 -13.16 0.20 -1.48
C SER A 65 -12.89 -1.21 -2.00
N ARG A 66 -13.41 -2.22 -1.28
CA ARG A 66 -13.75 -3.52 -1.87
C ARG A 66 -15.11 -3.36 -2.57
N GLY A 67 -15.19 -2.42 -3.50
CA GLY A 67 -16.30 -2.32 -4.44
C GLY A 67 -15.89 -3.09 -5.68
N GLY A 68 -16.68 -4.11 -6.03
CA GLY A 68 -16.46 -4.95 -7.20
C GLY A 68 -16.21 -4.14 -8.46
N THR A 69 -15.61 -4.78 -9.46
CA THR A 69 -15.69 -4.37 -10.86
C THR A 69 -17.11 -3.85 -11.10
N ARG A 70 -17.26 -2.54 -11.31
CA ARG A 70 -18.56 -1.99 -11.66
C ARG A 70 -18.94 -2.64 -12.99
N PRO A 71 -20.18 -3.11 -13.16
CA PRO A 71 -20.62 -3.76 -14.40
C PRO A 71 -20.47 -2.86 -15.64
N GLU A 72 -20.30 -1.54 -15.45
CA GLU A 72 -20.02 -0.58 -16.53
C GLU A 72 -18.65 -0.78 -17.23
N ASP A 73 -17.68 -1.46 -16.59
CA ASP A 73 -16.35 -1.72 -17.17
C ASP A 73 -16.31 -2.97 -18.08
N LEU A 74 -17.36 -3.81 -18.05
CA LEU A 74 -17.46 -5.04 -18.84
C LEU A 74 -18.22 -4.87 -20.16
N ASN A 75 -18.81 -3.70 -20.43
CA ASN A 75 -19.69 -3.49 -21.59
C ASN A 75 -19.03 -2.73 -22.77
N SER A 76 -17.74 -2.37 -22.69
CA SER A 76 -17.06 -1.57 -23.73
C SER A 76 -16.11 -2.37 -24.62
N ALA A 77 -16.06 -3.70 -24.51
CA ALA A 77 -15.05 -4.51 -25.21
C ALA A 77 -15.61 -5.64 -26.08
N ASN A 78 -16.88 -5.59 -26.46
CA ASN A 78 -17.45 -6.59 -27.37
C ASN A 78 -18.41 -5.97 -28.40
N ASP A 79 -17.87 -5.08 -29.23
CA ASP A 79 -18.45 -4.66 -30.50
C ASP A 79 -17.31 -4.61 -31.53
N ASP A 80 -16.94 -5.80 -32.04
CA ASP A 80 -16.40 -6.05 -33.39
C ASP A 80 -16.60 -7.54 -33.73
#